data_AF-A0A0I9UN91-F1
#
_entry.id   AF-A0A0I9UN91-F1
#
_cell.length_a   1.000
_cell.length_b   1.000
_cell.length_c   1.000
_cell.angle_alpha   90.00
_cell.angle_beta   90.00
_cell.angle_gamma   90.00
#
_symmetry.space_group_name_H-M   'P 1'
#
loop_
_entity.id
_entity.type
_entity.pdbx_description
1 polymer ?
#
loop_
_entity_poly.entity_id
_entity_poly.type
_entity_poly.pdbx_seq_one_letter_code
_entity_poly.pdbx_strand_id
1 'polypeptide(L)' 'MKKHKLNEFYVKKSRGYYLVIDGYDKSMASLEVTEEAANKMAAELNAMRGKRSNIAQVELVG' A
#
# COMPACT_ATOMS: atom_id res chain seq x y z
N MET A 1 9.08 0.49 -17.47
CA MET A 1 8.09 0.12 -16.44
C MET A 1 8.57 0.64 -15.10
N LYS A 2 7.75 1.41 -14.36
CA LYS A 2 8.09 1.77 -12.98
C LYS A 2 8.19 0.46 -12.19
N LYS A 3 9.27 0.29 -11.43
CA LYS A 3 9.41 -0.86 -10.53
C LYS A 3 8.61 -0.57 -9.28
N HIS A 4 7.71 -1.49 -8.93
CA HIS A 4 7.07 -1.50 -7.63
C HIS A 4 8.13 -1.66 -6.54
N LYS A 5 8.02 -0.88 -5.48
CA LYS A 5 8.83 -1.01 -4.27
C LYS A 5 8.02 -1.75 -3.19
N LEU A 6 8.73 -2.44 -2.30
CA LEU A 6 8.14 -2.90 -1.05
C LEU A 6 7.81 -1.70 -0.17
N ASN A 7 6.70 -1.79 0.57
CA ASN A 7 6.23 -0.77 1.50
C ASN A 7 5.92 0.59 0.84
N GLU A 8 5.18 0.58 -0.27
CA GLU A 8 4.80 1.79 -1.01
C GLU A 8 3.56 2.51 -0.44
N PHE A 9 2.75 1.84 0.36
CA PHE A 9 1.59 2.45 0.99
C PHE A 9 2.00 3.15 2.28
N TYR A 10 1.65 4.44 2.41
CA TYR A 10 1.94 5.24 3.59
C TYR A 10 0.76 6.11 4.00
N VAL A 11 0.69 6.47 5.27
CA VAL A 11 -0.39 7.29 5.83
C VAL A 11 -0.01 8.77 5.82
N LYS A 12 -0.95 9.63 5.43
CA LYS A 12 -0.83 11.08 5.47
C LYS A 12 -2.07 11.68 6.14
N LYS A 13 -1.87 12.42 7.23
CA LYS A 13 -2.95 13.16 7.89
C LYS A 13 -3.38 14.36 7.05
N SER A 14 -4.68 14.54 6.86
CA SER A 14 -5.25 15.69 6.16
C SER A 14 -6.61 16.06 6.74
N ARG A 15 -6.76 17.30 7.22
CA ARG A 15 -8.05 17.92 7.62
C ARG A 15 -9.01 17.00 8.39
N GLY A 16 -8.53 16.39 9.48
CA GLY A 16 -9.35 15.53 10.35
C GLY A 16 -9.44 14.06 9.93
N TYR A 17 -8.84 13.69 8.80
CA TYR A 17 -8.79 12.33 8.28
C TYR A 17 -7.35 11.86 8.08
N TYR A 18 -7.21 10.55 7.87
CA TYR A 18 -5.96 9.87 7.58
C TYR A 18 -6.06 9.20 6.21
N LEU A 19 -5.27 9.69 5.27
CA LEU A 19 -5.21 9.19 3.89
C LEU A 19 -4.17 8.08 3.81
N VAL A 20 -4.52 6.95 3.20
CA VAL A 20 -3.56 5.94 2.75
C VAL A 20 -3.22 6.24 1.30
N ILE A 21 -1.95 6.50 1.00
CA ILE A 21 -1.47 6.89 -0.34
C ILE A 21 -0.66 5.75 -0.94
N ASP A 22 -0.92 5.39 -2.20
CA ASP A 22 -0.02 4.50 -2.96
C ASP A 22 1.15 5.31 -3.52
N GLY A 23 2.36 5.06 -3.06
CA GLY A 23 3.57 5.72 -3.54
C GLY A 23 3.91 5.44 -5.01
N TYR A 24 3.36 4.38 -5.62
CA TYR A 24 3.66 3.98 -6.99
C TYR A 24 3.07 4.95 -8.03
N ASP A 25 1.79 5.26 -7.89
CA ASP A 25 1.03 6.16 -8.77
C ASP A 25 0.66 7.50 -8.10
N LYS A 26 1.00 7.66 -6.81
CA LYS A 26 0.70 8.82 -5.97
C LYS A 26 -0.80 9.07 -5.82
N SER A 27 -1.62 8.03 -5.95
CA SER A 27 -3.06 8.10 -5.77
C SER A 27 -3.46 7.81 -4.32
N MET A 28 -4.67 8.20 -3.97
CA MET A 28 -5.27 7.84 -2.68
C MET A 28 -5.82 6.41 -2.77
N ALA A 29 -5.28 5.53 -1.93
CA ALA A 29 -5.72 4.14 -1.82
C ALA A 29 -6.87 3.97 -0.82
N SER A 30 -6.87 4.71 0.30
CA SER A 30 -7.98 4.74 1.27
C SER A 30 -8.06 6.08 2.00
N LEU A 31 -9.22 6.35 2.61
CA LEU A 31 -9.49 7.48 3.50
C LEU A 31 -10.10 6.95 4.79
N GLU A 32 -9.39 7.08 5.89
CA GLU A 32 -9.83 6.61 7.21
C GLU A 32 -10.03 7.78 8.18
N VAL A 33 -10.92 7.59 9.15
CA VAL A 33 -11.21 8.60 10.18
C VAL A 33 -10.19 8.56 11.32
N THR A 34 -9.56 7.41 11.57
CA THR A 34 -8.56 7.23 12.63
C THR A 34 -7.20 6.83 12.07
N GLU A 35 -6.16 7.20 12.80
CA GLU A 35 -4.78 6.87 12.45
C GLU A 35 -4.52 5.36 12.48
N GLU A 36 -5.11 4.67 13.46
CA GLU A 36 -4.99 3.24 13.63
C GLU A 36 -5.59 2.47 12.44
N ALA A 37 -6.77 2.87 11.98
CA ALA A 37 -7.40 2.27 10.80
C ALA A 37 -6.55 2.50 9.54
N ALA A 38 -6.02 3.71 9.35
CA ALA A 38 -5.15 4.03 8.22
C ALA A 38 -3.85 3.22 8.23
N ASN A 39 -3.22 3.08 9.41
CA ASN A 39 -2.00 2.31 9.57
C ASN A 39 -2.25 0.81 9.32
N LYS A 40 -3.36 0.27 9.80
CA LYS A 40 -3.76 -1.11 9.53
C LYS A 40 -3.97 -1.34 8.03
N MET A 41 -4.70 -0.45 7.37
CA MET A 41 -4.96 -0.51 5.93
C MET A 41 -3.65 -0.42 5.12
N ALA A 42 -2.76 0.51 5.46
CA ALA A 42 -1.45 0.62 4.80
C ALA A 42 -0.61 -0.66 4.98
N ALA A 43 -0.62 -1.26 6.18
CA ALA A 43 0.09 -2.51 6.46
C ALA A 43 -0.50 -3.70 5.68
N GLU A 44 -1.83 -3.81 5.60
CA GLU A 44 -2.51 -4.86 4.84
C GLU A 44 -2.21 -4.75 3.34
N LEU A 45 -2.28 -3.54 2.77
CA LEU A 45 -1.95 -3.29 1.36
C LEU A 45 -0.48 -3.60 1.05
N ASN A 46 0.43 -3.20 1.93
CA ASN A 46 1.86 -3.55 1.80
C ASN A 46 2.09 -5.06 1.89
N ALA A 47 1.40 -5.77 2.80
CA ALA A 47 1.49 -7.22 2.94
C ALA A 47 0.91 -7.95 1.71
N MET A 48 -0.22 -7.49 1.16
CA MET A 48 -0.79 -8.03 -0.08
C MET A 48 0.16 -7.84 -1.27
N ARG A 49 0.81 -6.67 -1.38
CA ARG A 49 1.81 -6.41 -2.43
C ARG A 49 3.04 -7.29 -2.25
N GLY A 50 3.51 -7.47 -1.02
CA GLY A 50 4.61 -8.40 -0.69
C GLY A 50 4.28 -9.85 -1.05
N LYS A 51 3.06 -10.32 -0.76
CA LYS A 51 2.58 -11.66 -1.15
C LYS A 51 2.47 -11.82 -2.67
N ARG A 52 1.95 -10.80 -3.39
CA ARG A 52 1.90 -10.80 -4.86
C ARG A 52 3.30 -10.83 -5.48
N SER A 53 4.27 -10.14 -4.89
CA SER A 53 5.66 -10.17 -5.34
C SER A 53 6.27 -11.57 -5.22
N ASN A 54 5.84 -12.37 -4.23
CA ASN A 54 6.28 -13.75 -4.06
C ASN A 54 5.62 -14.70 -5.07
N ILE A 55 4.31 -14.55 -5.32
CA ILE A 55 3.58 -15.40 -6.29
C ILE A 55 4.01 -15.12 -7.74
N ALA A 56 4.20 -13.85 -8.12
CA ALA A 56 4.66 -13.49 -9.46
C ALA A 56 6.10 -14.00 -9.76
N GLN A 57 6.89 -14.30 -8.73
CA GLN A 57 8.21 -14.90 -8.89
C GLN A 57 8.14 -16.42 -9.11
N VAL A 58 7.05 -17.08 -8.71
CA VAL A 58 6.87 -18.53 -8.88
C VAL A 58 6.31 -18.87 -10.26
N GLU A 59 5.39 -18.07 -10.82
CA GLU A 59 4.81 -18.35 -12.15
C GLU A 59 5.70 -17.95 -13.35
N LEU A 60 6.80 -17.23 -13.12
CA LEU A 60 7.79 -16.86 -14.15
C LEU A 60 8.93 -17.88 -14.28
N VAL A 61 8.94 -18.93 -13.44
CA VAL A 61 9.97 -19.99 -13.40
C VAL A 61 9.36 -21.38 -13.70
N GLY A 62 8.07 -21.45 -14.05
CA GLY A 62 7.37 -22.67 -14.45
C GLY A 62 7.34 -22.87 -15.96
#